data_AF-A0A438M8D2-F1
#
_entry.id   AF-A0A438M8D2-F1
#
_cell.length_a   1.000
_cell.length_b   1.000
_cell.length_c   1.000
_cell.angle_alpha   90.00
_cell.angle_beta   90.00
_cell.angle_gamma   90.00
#
_symmetry.space_group_name_H-M   'P 1'
#
loop_
_entity.id
_entity.type
_entity.pdbx_description
1 polymer ?
#
loop_
_entity_poly.entity_id
_entity_poly.type
_entity_poly.pdbx_seq_one_letter_code
_entity_poly.pdbx_strand_id
1 'polypeptide(L)'
;MPGSPTATAPSAVGAWTRRLHALLTTALVLGVLASLTRLIADVILALPTAKADYGFTGLWPSHASVSLDGALAPGVRAVDVMIEATLYDPARAPLLAALHLLAWLPGALVMLLPLFWLVRITSRGVAGDRALFSADTVQDLRRIGAILTLGSLAACALDFAAKTAAARMMTIDAYVVPGDVDWPLVAVLMGVGAFVVAEVIGRGLAMLDEIEGTI
;
A
#
# COMPACT_ATOMS: atom_id res chain seq x y z
N MET A 1 -35.90 -44.52 19.97
CA MET A 1 -36.06 -43.12 19.55
C MET A 1 -34.90 -42.29 20.12
N PRO A 2 -34.43 -41.30 19.37
CA PRO A 2 -33.02 -41.23 18.94
C PRO A 2 -32.15 -40.41 19.90
N GLY A 3 -30.98 -40.94 20.23
CA GLY A 3 -29.87 -40.13 20.74
C GLY A 3 -29.34 -39.31 19.58
N SER A 4 -29.61 -38.02 19.60
CA SER A 4 -29.08 -37.06 18.64
C SER A 4 -27.55 -37.09 18.66
N PRO A 5 -26.87 -37.04 17.50
CA PRO A 5 -25.46 -36.71 17.48
C PRO A 5 -25.35 -35.29 18.03
N THR A 6 -24.77 -35.16 19.21
CA THR A 6 -24.31 -33.88 19.74
C THR A 6 -23.42 -33.27 18.67
N ALA A 7 -23.93 -32.23 18.02
CA ALA A 7 -23.15 -31.41 17.11
C ALA A 7 -21.93 -30.94 17.89
N THR A 8 -20.78 -31.54 17.61
CA THR A 8 -19.48 -31.11 18.11
C THR A 8 -19.39 -29.61 17.84
N ALA A 9 -19.40 -28.81 18.91
CA ALA A 9 -19.26 -27.38 18.82
C ALA A 9 -18.04 -27.07 17.93
N PRO A 10 -18.14 -26.10 17.00
CA PRO A 10 -17.02 -25.78 16.12
C PRO A 10 -15.80 -25.50 16.99
N SER A 11 -14.74 -26.28 16.79
CA SER A 11 -13.51 -26.17 17.56
C SER A 11 -13.04 -24.72 17.57
N ALA A 12 -12.49 -24.26 18.70
CA ALA A 12 -11.95 -22.90 18.82
C ALA A 12 -10.93 -22.56 17.72
N VAL A 13 -10.29 -23.60 17.15
CA VAL A 13 -9.38 -23.54 16.01
C VAL A 13 -10.07 -23.09 14.71
N GLY A 14 -11.31 -23.51 14.43
CA GLY A 14 -12.04 -23.00 13.25
C GLY A 14 -12.58 -21.58 13.41
N ALA A 15 -12.64 -21.06 14.64
CA ALA A 15 -13.20 -19.73 14.91
C ALA A 15 -12.20 -18.59 14.62
N TRP A 16 -10.89 -18.80 14.81
CA TRP A 16 -9.90 -17.76 14.57
C TRP A 16 -9.66 -17.53 13.07
N THR A 17 -9.61 -18.58 12.25
CA THR A 17 -9.42 -18.47 10.78
C THR A 17 -10.55 -17.67 10.14
N ARG A 18 -11.80 -17.92 10.56
CA ARG A 18 -12.98 -17.14 10.11
C ARG A 18 -12.90 -15.67 10.50
N ARG A 19 -12.48 -15.36 11.74
CA ARG A 19 -12.31 -13.97 12.20
C ARG A 19 -11.21 -13.26 11.43
N LEU A 20 -10.06 -13.92 11.23
CA LEU A 20 -8.96 -13.38 10.44
C LEU A 20 -9.39 -13.14 8.99
N HIS A 21 -10.07 -14.09 8.37
CA HIS A 21 -10.59 -13.94 7.02
C HIS A 21 -11.53 -12.74 6.89
N ALA A 22 -12.47 -12.58 7.84
CA ALA A 22 -13.38 -11.45 7.87
C ALA A 22 -12.65 -10.11 8.02
N LEU A 23 -11.65 -10.04 8.92
CA LEU A 23 -10.83 -8.84 9.11
C LEU A 23 -10.05 -8.48 7.85
N LEU A 24 -9.36 -9.44 7.23
CA LEU A 24 -8.59 -9.21 6.01
C LEU A 24 -9.47 -8.81 4.83
N THR A 25 -10.64 -9.41 4.70
CA THR A 25 -11.63 -9.06 3.67
C THR A 25 -12.16 -7.64 3.87
N THR A 26 -12.45 -7.28 5.13
CA THR A 26 -12.88 -5.92 5.48
C THR A 26 -11.79 -4.91 5.16
N ALA A 27 -10.55 -5.20 5.55
CA ALA A 27 -9.39 -4.36 5.22
C ALA A 27 -9.21 -4.22 3.71
N LEU A 28 -9.40 -5.30 2.93
CA LEU A 28 -9.30 -5.26 1.47
C LEU A 28 -10.36 -4.36 0.86
N VAL A 29 -11.62 -4.53 1.26
CA VAL A 29 -12.74 -3.71 0.77
C VAL A 29 -12.50 -2.24 1.09
N LEU A 30 -12.12 -1.92 2.33
CA LEU A 30 -11.83 -0.54 2.74
C LEU A 30 -10.64 0.05 1.96
N GLY A 31 -9.58 -0.73 1.75
CA GLY A 31 -8.41 -0.31 0.97
C GLY A 31 -8.75 -0.05 -0.51
N VAL A 32 -9.57 -0.91 -1.12
CA VAL A 32 -10.07 -0.72 -2.49
C VAL A 32 -10.93 0.53 -2.58
N LEU A 33 -11.87 0.73 -1.65
CA LEU A 33 -12.72 1.92 -1.61
C LEU A 33 -11.89 3.20 -1.45
N ALA A 34 -10.93 3.23 -0.53
CA ALA A 34 -10.04 4.36 -0.34
C ALA A 34 -9.23 4.67 -1.62
N SER A 35 -8.72 3.63 -2.28
CA SER A 35 -7.96 3.77 -3.54
C SER A 35 -8.84 4.28 -4.69
N LEU A 36 -10.10 3.83 -4.77
CA LEU A 36 -11.06 4.33 -5.76
C LEU A 36 -11.41 5.79 -5.50
N THR A 37 -11.64 6.18 -4.24
CA THR A 37 -11.87 7.59 -3.89
C THR A 37 -10.69 8.46 -4.29
N ARG A 38 -9.46 7.99 -4.05
CA ARG A 38 -8.23 8.69 -4.47
C ARG A 38 -8.09 8.77 -5.99
N LEU A 39 -8.39 7.70 -6.71
CA LEU A 39 -8.40 7.68 -8.18
C LEU A 39 -9.40 8.68 -8.76
N ILE A 40 -10.62 8.73 -8.21
CA ILE A 40 -11.65 9.70 -8.62
C ILE A 40 -11.16 11.12 -8.39
N ALA A 41 -10.49 11.39 -7.26
CA ALA A 41 -9.90 12.69 -6.99
C ALA A 41 -8.87 13.11 -8.06
N ASP A 42 -7.99 12.20 -8.48
CA ASP A 42 -7.00 12.49 -9.51
C ASP A 42 -7.64 12.76 -10.88
N VAL A 43 -8.71 12.02 -11.20
CA VAL A 43 -9.50 12.29 -12.43
C VAL A 43 -10.12 13.68 -12.38
N ILE A 44 -10.67 14.09 -11.23
CA ILE A 44 -11.22 15.44 -11.05
C ILE A 44 -10.11 16.48 -11.19
N LEU A 45 -8.94 16.27 -10.59
CA LEU A 45 -7.78 17.17 -10.69
C LEU A 45 -7.23 17.31 -12.12
N ALA A 46 -7.39 16.30 -12.96
CA ALA A 46 -7.00 16.35 -14.37
C ALA A 46 -7.92 17.23 -15.24
N LEU A 47 -9.11 17.62 -14.74
CA LEU A 47 -10.08 18.40 -15.50
C LEU A 47 -9.69 19.88 -15.53
N PRO A 48 -9.70 20.55 -16.70
CA PRO A 48 -9.36 21.98 -16.81
C PRO A 48 -10.28 22.90 -16.00
N THR A 49 -11.50 22.45 -15.73
CA THR A 49 -12.55 23.17 -15.00
C THR A 49 -12.54 22.92 -13.50
N ALA A 50 -11.62 22.09 -12.99
CA ALA A 50 -11.49 21.85 -11.57
C ALA A 50 -11.12 23.14 -10.86
N LYS A 51 -12.01 23.63 -9.98
CA LYS A 51 -11.71 24.80 -9.15
C LYS A 51 -10.71 24.40 -8.07
N ALA A 52 -9.75 25.27 -7.78
CA ALA A 52 -8.84 25.14 -6.64
C ALA A 52 -9.59 25.05 -5.29
N ASP A 53 -10.88 25.42 -5.25
CA ASP A 53 -11.75 25.41 -4.07
C ASP A 53 -12.17 24.01 -3.58
N TYR A 54 -11.87 22.92 -4.28
CA TYR A 54 -12.29 21.58 -3.87
C TYR A 54 -11.58 21.04 -2.62
N GLY A 55 -10.75 21.84 -1.94
CA GLY A 55 -10.04 21.43 -0.73
C GLY A 55 -9.06 20.27 -0.97
N PHE A 56 -8.81 19.91 -2.23
CA PHE A 56 -7.80 18.94 -2.61
C PHE A 56 -6.42 19.61 -2.59
N THR A 57 -5.97 19.90 -1.36
CA THR A 57 -4.57 20.18 -1.05
C THR A 57 -3.80 18.88 -1.26
N GLY A 58 -3.04 18.77 -2.35
CA GLY A 58 -2.34 17.52 -2.58
C GLY A 58 -1.48 17.40 -3.81
N LEU A 59 -1.30 18.45 -4.62
CA LEU A 59 -0.33 18.37 -5.72
C LEU A 59 1.04 18.79 -5.21
N TRP A 60 1.62 17.88 -4.41
CA TRP A 60 2.91 17.94 -3.73
C TRP A 60 3.07 19.13 -2.76
N PRO A 61 3.27 18.91 -1.45
CA PRO A 61 3.84 19.96 -0.61
C PRO A 61 5.24 20.25 -1.13
N SER A 62 5.38 21.31 -1.92
CA SER A 62 6.66 21.84 -2.35
C SER A 62 7.02 22.98 -1.43
N HIS A 63 8.06 22.81 -0.62
CA HIS A 63 8.60 23.87 0.20
C HIS A 63 9.44 24.79 -0.70
N ALA A 64 8.93 25.98 -0.99
CA ALA A 64 9.74 27.06 -1.55
C ALA A 64 10.11 28.01 -0.42
N SER A 65 11.41 28.25 -0.20
CA SER A 65 11.86 29.28 0.72
C SER A 65 11.65 30.65 0.07
N VAL A 66 10.70 31.43 0.57
CA VAL A 66 10.52 32.83 0.16
C VAL A 66 11.29 33.70 1.14
N SER A 67 12.18 34.57 0.64
CA SER A 67 12.79 35.59 1.51
C SER A 67 11.72 36.61 1.91
N LEU A 68 11.59 36.86 3.22
CA LEU A 68 10.72 37.88 3.80
C LEU A 68 11.45 39.23 3.98
N ASP A 69 12.62 39.40 3.36
CA ASP A 69 13.41 40.63 3.46
C ASP A 69 12.58 41.86 3.03
N GLY A 70 12.33 42.76 3.98
CA GLY A 70 11.57 44.00 3.77
C GLY A 70 10.08 43.96 4.17
N ALA A 71 9.50 42.79 4.46
CA ALA A 71 8.10 42.66 4.89
C ALA A 71 7.92 42.70 6.44
N LEU A 72 9.01 42.57 7.19
CA LEU A 72 9.01 42.51 8.65
C LEU A 72 9.40 43.87 9.25
N ALA A 73 8.73 44.26 10.35
CA ALA A 73 9.08 45.46 11.10
C ALA A 73 10.50 45.36 11.68
N PRO A 74 11.20 46.49 11.90
CA PRO A 74 12.55 46.48 12.48
C PRO A 74 12.60 45.71 13.81
N GLY A 75 13.50 44.73 13.90
CA GLY A 75 13.67 43.89 15.09
C GLY A 75 12.83 42.60 15.13
N VAL A 76 11.98 42.35 14.14
CA VAL A 76 11.17 41.12 14.05
C VAL A 76 11.86 40.10 13.13
N ARG A 77 12.02 38.86 13.62
CA ARG A 77 12.51 37.72 12.84
C ARG A 77 11.39 36.70 12.65
N ALA A 78 11.14 36.29 11.41
CA ALA A 78 10.33 35.11 11.12
C ALA A 78 11.11 33.85 11.51
N VAL A 79 10.54 33.05 12.41
CA VAL A 79 11.04 31.72 12.78
C VAL A 79 9.97 30.73 12.37
N ASP A 80 10.32 29.74 11.55
CA ASP A 80 9.45 28.65 11.10
C ASP A 80 8.11 29.10 10.47
N VAL A 81 8.12 30.14 9.63
CA VAL A 81 6.94 30.55 8.88
C VAL A 81 6.77 29.64 7.66
N MET A 82 5.77 28.76 7.70
CA MET A 82 5.36 27.93 6.58
C MET A 82 4.15 28.57 5.88
N ILE A 83 4.30 28.92 4.61
CA ILE A 83 3.20 29.35 3.75
C ILE A 83 2.93 28.23 2.76
N GLU A 84 1.77 27.60 2.86
CA GLU A 84 1.31 26.61 1.89
C GLU A 84 0.53 27.34 0.80
N ALA A 85 1.04 27.31 -0.43
CA ALA A 85 0.38 27.89 -1.59
C ALA A 85 0.14 26.80 -2.62
N THR A 86 -1.12 26.61 -3.00
CA THR A 86 -1.50 25.66 -4.04
C THR A 86 -1.47 26.35 -5.40
N LEU A 87 -0.51 26.00 -6.24
CA LEU A 87 -0.43 26.53 -7.60
C LEU A 87 -1.27 25.66 -8.55
N TYR A 88 -2.32 26.22 -9.15
CA TYR A 88 -3.10 25.56 -10.20
C TYR A 88 -2.71 26.10 -11.57
N ASP A 89 -2.12 25.24 -12.40
CA ASP A 89 -1.84 25.54 -13.81
C ASP A 89 -2.75 24.68 -14.72
N PRO A 90 -3.82 25.26 -15.29
CA PRO A 90 -4.77 24.51 -16.11
C PRO A 90 -4.13 23.95 -17.39
N ALA A 91 -3.04 24.54 -17.88
CA ALA A 91 -2.35 24.04 -19.07
C ALA A 91 -1.55 22.76 -18.79
N ARG A 92 -1.12 22.55 -17.54
CA ARG A 92 -0.31 21.41 -17.10
C ARG A 92 -1.06 20.43 -16.19
N ALA A 93 -2.31 20.73 -15.83
CA ALA A 93 -3.19 19.89 -15.01
C ALA A 93 -3.19 18.40 -15.37
N PRO A 94 -3.37 17.96 -16.65
CA PRO A 94 -3.41 16.53 -16.97
C PRO A 94 -2.07 15.83 -16.75
N LEU A 95 -0.96 16.53 -16.97
CA LEU A 95 0.39 15.99 -16.77
C LEU A 95 0.70 15.86 -15.27
N LEU A 96 0.35 16.88 -14.48
CA LEU A 96 0.50 16.86 -13.04
C LEU A 96 -0.34 15.76 -12.39
N ALA A 97 -1.59 15.56 -12.85
CA ALA A 97 -2.43 14.45 -12.41
C ALA A 97 -1.83 13.08 -12.78
N ALA A 98 -1.25 12.93 -13.98
CA ALA A 98 -0.59 11.69 -14.39
C ALA A 98 0.66 11.38 -13.54
N LEU A 99 1.47 12.39 -13.24
CA LEU A 99 2.62 12.24 -12.34
C LEU A 99 2.17 11.91 -10.91
N HIS A 100 1.07 12.50 -10.46
CA HIS A 100 0.51 12.20 -9.14
C HIS A 100 0.01 10.75 -9.08
N LEU A 101 -0.72 10.29 -10.09
CA LEU A 101 -1.11 8.88 -10.24
C LEU A 101 0.09 7.95 -10.19
N LEU A 102 1.16 8.29 -10.93
CA LEU A 102 2.39 7.50 -10.94
C LEU A 102 3.06 7.44 -9.57
N ALA A 103 2.91 8.48 -8.74
CA ALA A 103 3.53 8.56 -7.43
C ALA A 103 2.88 7.61 -6.41
N TRP A 104 1.55 7.53 -6.35
CA TRP A 104 0.88 6.75 -5.30
C TRP A 104 0.32 5.40 -5.77
N LEU A 105 -0.13 5.28 -7.03
CA LEU A 105 -0.85 4.09 -7.51
C LEU A 105 0.00 2.81 -7.41
N PRO A 106 1.30 2.81 -7.79
CA PRO A 106 2.15 1.63 -7.61
C PRO A 106 2.21 1.20 -6.14
N GLY A 107 2.36 2.14 -5.21
CA GLY A 107 2.39 1.85 -3.78
C GLY A 107 1.07 1.26 -3.27
N ALA A 108 -0.07 1.79 -3.73
CA ALA A 108 -1.39 1.24 -3.40
C ALA A 108 -1.54 -0.21 -3.91
N LEU A 109 -1.09 -0.50 -5.13
CA LEU A 109 -1.12 -1.87 -5.68
C LEU A 109 -0.24 -2.83 -4.88
N VAL A 110 0.94 -2.39 -4.45
CA VAL A 110 1.85 -3.16 -3.60
C VAL A 110 1.22 -3.50 -2.25
N MET A 111 0.31 -2.69 -1.73
CA MET A 111 -0.42 -2.97 -0.49
C MET A 111 -1.66 -3.86 -0.72
N LEU A 112 -2.42 -3.60 -1.78
CA LEU A 112 -3.69 -4.30 -2.05
C LEU A 112 -3.49 -5.72 -2.56
N LEU A 113 -2.50 -5.96 -3.43
CA LEU A 113 -2.29 -7.28 -4.02
C LEU A 113 -1.91 -8.34 -2.98
N PRO A 114 -0.96 -8.10 -2.05
CA PRO A 114 -0.68 -9.04 -0.97
C PRO A 114 -1.89 -9.31 -0.09
N LEU A 115 -2.69 -8.28 0.21
CA LEU A 115 -3.89 -8.42 1.01
C LEU A 115 -4.93 -9.31 0.31
N PHE A 116 -5.11 -9.16 -1.00
CA PHE A 116 -5.93 -10.06 -1.81
C PHE A 116 -5.45 -11.52 -1.73
N TRP A 117 -4.15 -11.76 -1.85
CA TRP A 117 -3.59 -13.10 -1.72
C TRP A 117 -3.77 -13.67 -0.30
N LEU A 118 -3.63 -12.85 0.74
CA LEU A 118 -3.90 -13.27 2.13
C LEU A 118 -5.38 -13.63 2.35
N VAL A 119 -6.32 -12.88 1.74
CA VAL A 119 -7.75 -13.24 1.74
C VAL A 119 -7.97 -14.59 1.06
N ARG A 120 -7.30 -14.85 -0.06
CA ARG A 120 -7.35 -16.15 -0.78
C ARG A 120 -6.73 -17.30 0.01
N ILE A 121 -5.65 -17.08 0.76
CA ILE A 121 -5.06 -18.09 1.65
C ILE A 121 -6.03 -18.40 2.80
N THR A 122 -6.56 -17.36 3.44
CA THR A 122 -7.45 -17.54 4.60
C THR A 122 -8.81 -18.11 4.23
N SER A 123 -9.35 -17.87 3.03
CA SER A 123 -10.58 -18.52 2.57
C SER A 123 -10.43 -20.04 2.48
N ARG A 124 -9.25 -20.53 2.07
CA ARG A 124 -8.90 -21.96 2.11
C ARG A 124 -8.80 -22.49 3.53
N GLY A 125 -8.20 -21.72 4.45
CA GLY A 125 -8.16 -22.08 5.87
C GLY A 125 -9.53 -22.15 6.55
N VAL A 126 -10.49 -21.33 6.10
CA VAL A 126 -11.90 -21.45 6.54
C VAL A 126 -12.52 -22.77 6.08
N ALA A 127 -12.14 -23.28 4.90
CA ALA A 127 -12.59 -24.59 4.41
C ALA A 127 -11.92 -25.77 5.13
N GLY A 128 -10.70 -25.58 5.65
CA GLY A 128 -10.04 -26.54 6.54
C GLY A 128 -8.56 -26.22 6.77
N ASP A 129 -8.08 -26.49 7.99
CA ASP A 129 -6.72 -26.13 8.41
C ASP A 129 -5.61 -26.78 7.57
N ARG A 130 -5.82 -28.02 7.10
CA ARG A 130 -4.85 -28.68 6.21
C ARG A 130 -4.66 -27.94 4.88
N ALA A 131 -5.67 -27.22 4.40
CA ALA A 131 -5.56 -26.48 3.15
C ALA A 131 -4.62 -25.26 3.26
N LEU A 132 -4.37 -24.77 4.49
CA LEU A 132 -3.36 -23.72 4.73
C LEU A 132 -1.94 -24.22 4.48
N PHE A 133 -1.67 -25.50 4.75
CA PHE A 133 -0.37 -26.11 4.52
C PHE A 133 -0.40 -26.89 3.20
N SER A 134 -0.41 -26.15 2.10
CA SER A 134 -0.43 -26.72 0.74
C SER A 134 0.60 -26.05 -0.15
N ALA A 135 1.01 -26.74 -1.22
CA ALA A 135 1.92 -26.20 -2.23
C ALA A 135 1.38 -24.88 -2.84
N ASP A 136 0.07 -24.79 -3.02
CA ASP A 136 -0.60 -23.56 -3.47
C ASP A 136 -0.40 -22.39 -2.48
N THR A 137 -0.47 -22.65 -1.17
CA THR A 137 -0.20 -21.61 -0.15
C THR A 137 1.25 -21.16 -0.18
N VAL A 138 2.20 -22.09 -0.36
CA VAL A 138 3.62 -21.76 -0.52
C VAL A 138 3.84 -20.86 -1.73
N GLN A 139 3.22 -21.19 -2.87
CA GLN A 139 3.32 -20.37 -4.08
C GLN A 139 2.72 -18.97 -3.86
N ASP A 140 1.57 -18.88 -3.21
CA ASP A 140 0.92 -17.59 -2.92
C ASP A 140 1.73 -16.74 -1.95
N LEU A 141 2.37 -17.33 -0.94
CA LEU A 141 3.30 -16.64 -0.04
C LEU A 141 4.56 -16.15 -0.77
N ARG A 142 5.11 -16.93 -1.70
CA ARG A 142 6.23 -16.47 -2.56
C ARG A 142 5.82 -15.31 -3.45
N ARG A 143 4.59 -15.33 -3.99
CA ARG A 143 4.03 -14.19 -4.75
C ARG A 143 3.88 -12.96 -3.88
N ILE A 144 3.33 -13.11 -2.67
CA ILE A 144 3.24 -12.03 -1.68
C ILE A 144 4.63 -11.45 -1.39
N GLY A 145 5.62 -12.30 -1.11
CA GLY A 145 6.99 -11.90 -0.87
C GLY A 145 7.59 -11.11 -2.03
N ALA A 146 7.41 -11.59 -3.26
CA ALA A 146 7.91 -10.92 -4.47
C ALA A 146 7.24 -9.55 -4.71
N ILE A 147 5.92 -9.47 -4.53
CA ILE A 147 5.18 -8.21 -4.68
C ILE A 147 5.62 -7.19 -3.63
N LEU A 148 5.74 -7.61 -2.37
CA LEU A 148 6.14 -6.71 -1.29
C LEU A 148 7.60 -6.24 -1.41
N THR A 149 8.52 -7.11 -1.84
CA THR A 149 9.94 -6.77 -2.00
C THR A 149 10.20 -5.99 -3.28
N LEU A 150 10.01 -6.61 -4.45
CA LEU A 150 10.31 -5.98 -5.74
C LEU A 150 9.34 -4.85 -6.05
N GLY A 151 8.07 -5.02 -5.69
CA GLY A 151 7.05 -4.01 -5.95
C GLY A 151 7.24 -2.75 -5.09
N SER A 152 7.62 -2.86 -3.82
CA SER A 152 7.87 -1.66 -2.99
C SER A 152 9.09 -0.88 -3.48
N LEU A 153 10.16 -1.57 -3.90
CA LEU A 153 11.33 -0.94 -4.50
C LEU A 153 10.96 -0.21 -5.81
N ALA A 154 10.19 -0.87 -6.68
CA ALA A 154 9.72 -0.27 -7.92
C ALA A 154 8.79 0.93 -7.66
N ALA A 155 7.86 0.80 -6.71
CA ALA A 155 6.95 1.88 -6.32
C ALA A 155 7.69 3.08 -5.72
N CYS A 156 8.71 2.84 -4.90
CA CYS A 156 9.57 3.89 -4.37
C CYS A 156 10.34 4.61 -5.48
N ALA A 157 10.89 3.87 -6.45
CA ALA A 157 11.58 4.46 -7.60
C ALA A 157 10.63 5.30 -8.48
N LEU A 158 9.39 4.83 -8.70
CA LEU A 158 8.37 5.55 -9.45
C LEU A 158 7.88 6.81 -8.72
N ASP A 159 7.67 6.74 -7.41
CA ASP A 159 7.33 7.89 -6.56
C ASP A 159 8.43 8.97 -6.63
N PHE A 160 9.69 8.55 -6.46
CA PHE A 160 10.84 9.45 -6.57
C PHE A 160 10.94 10.09 -7.97
N ALA A 161 10.78 9.30 -9.03
CA ALA A 161 10.82 9.79 -10.41
C ALA A 161 9.68 10.78 -10.69
N ALA A 162 8.46 10.48 -10.24
CA ALA A 162 7.29 11.33 -10.42
C ALA A 162 7.46 12.68 -9.70
N LYS A 163 7.86 12.65 -8.43
CA LYS A 163 8.15 13.84 -7.61
C LYS A 163 9.26 14.69 -8.22
N THR A 164 10.34 14.05 -8.69
CA THR A 164 11.46 14.75 -9.33
C THR A 164 11.04 15.41 -10.65
N ALA A 165 10.23 14.73 -11.46
CA ALA A 165 9.69 15.28 -12.71
C ALA A 165 8.78 16.49 -12.44
N ALA A 166 7.90 16.39 -11.44
CA ALA A 166 7.02 17.47 -11.03
C ALA A 166 7.81 18.70 -10.52
N ALA A 167 8.82 18.48 -9.67
CA ALA A 167 9.68 19.53 -9.15
C ALA A 167 10.37 20.35 -10.25
N ARG A 168 10.94 19.66 -11.26
CA ARG A 168 11.60 20.30 -12.40
C ARG A 168 10.65 21.17 -13.21
N MET A 169 9.37 20.81 -13.28
CA MET A 169 8.36 21.60 -14.01
C MET A 169 8.00 22.91 -13.28
N MET A 170 8.14 22.94 -11.95
CA MET A 170 7.78 24.07 -11.10
C MET A 170 8.93 25.07 -10.87
N THR A 171 10.11 24.85 -11.47
CA THR A 171 11.31 25.71 -11.32
C THR A 171 11.71 25.97 -9.85
N ILE A 172 11.36 25.04 -8.95
CA ILE A 172 11.72 25.14 -7.53
C ILE A 172 13.15 24.61 -7.38
N ASP A 173 14.13 25.53 -7.27
CA ASP A 173 15.57 25.21 -7.12
C ASP A 173 15.90 24.48 -5.80
N ALA A 174 14.98 24.47 -4.83
CA ALA A 174 15.14 23.83 -3.53
C ALA A 174 14.08 22.74 -3.29
N TYR A 175 14.01 21.75 -4.18
CA TYR A 175 13.15 20.58 -3.93
C TYR A 175 13.87 19.59 -3.02
N VAL A 176 13.67 19.72 -1.71
CA VAL A 176 13.96 18.64 -0.76
C VAL A 176 12.78 17.69 -0.85
N VAL A 177 12.95 16.55 -1.52
CA VAL A 177 12.00 15.44 -1.39
C VAL A 177 12.20 14.88 0.02
N PRO A 178 11.24 14.97 0.96
CA PRO A 178 11.25 14.06 2.08
C PRO A 178 10.95 12.69 1.46
N GLY A 179 12.00 11.92 1.19
CA GLY A 179 11.86 10.53 0.81
C GLY A 179 11.34 9.80 2.05
N ASP A 180 10.04 9.55 2.09
CA ASP A 180 9.43 8.76 3.17
C ASP A 180 9.84 7.30 2.96
N VAL A 181 11.06 6.97 3.41
CA VAL A 181 11.72 5.66 3.23
C VAL A 181 11.27 4.63 4.26
N ASP A 182 10.40 5.02 5.19
CA ASP A 182 9.93 4.14 6.25
C ASP A 182 8.96 3.08 5.69
N TRP A 183 8.05 3.48 4.80
CA TRP A 183 7.05 2.55 4.26
C TRP A 183 7.63 1.46 3.33
N PRO A 184 8.57 1.74 2.40
CA PRO A 184 9.13 0.71 1.52
C PRO A 184 9.99 -0.27 2.32
N LEU A 185 10.74 0.19 3.32
CA LEU A 185 11.55 -0.68 4.17
C LEU A 185 10.67 -1.69 4.91
N VAL A 186 9.58 -1.23 5.53
CA VAL A 186 8.61 -2.12 6.20
C VAL A 186 8.02 -3.13 5.22
N ALA A 187 7.64 -2.69 4.01
CA ALA A 187 7.12 -3.60 2.99
C ALA A 187 8.15 -4.67 2.57
N VAL A 188 9.42 -4.29 2.36
CA VAL A 188 10.50 -5.24 2.05
C VAL A 188 10.67 -6.27 3.17
N LEU A 189 10.72 -5.82 4.43
CA LEU A 189 10.86 -6.72 5.58
C LEU A 189 9.69 -7.69 5.70
N MET A 190 8.46 -7.22 5.49
CA MET A 190 7.26 -8.07 5.44
C MET A 190 7.32 -9.08 4.30
N GLY A 191 7.84 -8.67 3.13
CA GLY A 191 8.04 -9.56 1.99
C GLY A 191 9.09 -10.65 2.23
N VAL A 192 10.21 -10.31 2.88
CA VAL A 192 11.20 -11.29 3.35
C VAL A 192 10.56 -12.27 4.34
N GLY A 193 9.76 -11.76 5.28
CA GLY A 193 8.98 -12.60 6.20
C GLY A 193 8.08 -13.59 5.46
N ALA A 194 7.37 -13.16 4.41
CA ALA A 194 6.53 -14.03 3.61
C ALA A 194 7.33 -15.14 2.89
N PHE A 195 8.52 -14.84 2.36
CA PHE A 195 9.41 -15.86 1.80
C PHE A 195 9.86 -16.88 2.85
N VAL A 196 10.26 -16.43 4.04
CA VAL A 196 10.66 -17.32 5.14
C VAL A 196 9.53 -18.28 5.51
N VAL A 197 8.31 -17.77 5.68
CA VAL A 197 7.13 -18.61 5.98
C VAL A 197 6.87 -19.59 4.85
N ALA A 198 6.99 -19.17 3.59
CA ALA A 198 6.83 -20.05 2.43
C ALA A 198 7.81 -21.22 2.45
N GLU A 199 9.09 -20.96 2.73
CA GLU A 199 10.12 -22.01 2.80
C GLU A 199 9.93 -22.96 3.99
N VAL A 200 9.51 -22.45 5.14
CA VAL A 200 9.20 -23.29 6.32
C VAL A 200 8.06 -24.26 6.00
N ILE A 201 6.96 -23.76 5.40
CA ILE A 201 5.83 -24.62 5.00
C ILE A 201 6.26 -25.59 3.91
N GLY A 202 6.99 -25.13 2.89
CA GLY A 202 7.46 -25.97 1.79
C GLY A 202 8.35 -27.13 2.24
N ARG A 203 9.28 -26.88 3.17
CA ARG A 203 10.10 -27.94 3.77
C ARG A 203 9.28 -28.91 4.61
N GLY A 204 8.30 -28.40 5.37
CA GLY A 204 7.40 -29.25 6.15
C GLY A 204 6.59 -30.22 5.28
N LEU A 205 6.15 -29.76 4.11
CA LEU A 205 5.46 -30.61 3.13
C LEU A 205 6.37 -31.68 2.54
N ALA A 206 7.60 -31.31 2.16
CA ALA A 206 8.57 -32.28 1.65
C ALA A 206 8.89 -33.38 2.67
N MET A 207 9.04 -33.03 3.95
CA MET A 207 9.25 -34.00 5.03
C MET A 207 8.04 -34.92 5.23
N LEU A 208 6.81 -34.39 5.10
CA LEU A 208 5.60 -35.19 5.20
C LEU A 208 5.52 -36.22 4.05
N ASP A 209 5.79 -35.77 2.82
CA ASP A 209 5.81 -36.63 1.63
C ASP A 209 6.86 -37.75 1.75
N GLU A 210 8.03 -37.45 2.31
CA GLU A 210 9.07 -38.46 2.59
C GLU A 210 8.60 -39.52 3.60
N ILE A 211 7.92 -39.11 4.68
CA ILE A 211 7.41 -40.04 5.70
C ILE A 211 6.28 -40.89 5.13
N GLU A 212 5.31 -40.29 4.44
CA GLU A 212 4.19 -41.01 3.84
C GLU A 212 4.63 -41.95 2.71
N GLY A 213 5.70 -41.60 1.98
CA GLY A 213 6.29 -42.46 0.95
C GLY A 213 7.12 -43.65 1.47
N THR A 214 7.39 -43.71 2.78
CA THR A 214 8.13 -44.82 3.41
C THR A 214 7.25 -45.89 4.06
N ILE A 215 5.93 -45.70 4.10
CA ILE A 215 4.92 -46.63 4.63
C ILE A 215 4.25 -47.37 3.47
#